data_AF-A0A660MDD5-F1
#
_entry.id   AF-A0A660MDD5-F1
#
_cell.length_a   1.000
_cell.length_b   1.000
_cell.length_c   1.000
_cell.angle_alpha   90.00
_cell.angle_beta   90.00
_cell.angle_gamma   90.00
#
_symmetry.space_group_name_H-M   'P 1'
#
loop_
_entity.id
_entity.type
_entity.pdbx_description
1 polymer ?
#
loop_
_entity_poly.entity_id
_entity_poly.type
_entity_poly.pdbx_seq_one_letter_code
_entity_poly.pdbx_strand_id
1 'polypeptide(L)'
;MKLAILGGGQLGKMFLQEAADYPMPVAVLDPDPRAPCAALTGLFKQGDYRDKQTVLDFAKDADAVGIEIEHVSVEALEALEEAGKRVIPAPRVLRLIQDKGLQKQFYADHGLPTAPFYLASGLADIDPERIPLPFVQKTRTGGYDGKGVQVIVSEEDLH
;
A
#
# COMPACT_ATOMS: atom_id res chain seq x y z
N MET A 1 -8.32 24.46 3.60
CA MET A 1 -8.03 23.08 3.19
C MET A 1 -6.95 22.53 4.11
N LYS A 2 -7.07 21.31 4.62
CA LYS A 2 -6.06 20.60 5.42
C LYS A 2 -5.83 19.23 4.80
N LEU A 3 -4.58 18.89 4.58
CA LEU A 3 -4.18 17.59 4.04
C LEU A 3 -3.62 16.71 5.14
N ALA A 4 -4.03 15.44 5.16
CA ALA A 4 -3.45 14.40 5.99
C ALA A 4 -2.70 13.41 5.10
N ILE A 5 -1.44 13.10 5.43
CA ILE A 5 -0.65 12.08 4.74
C ILE A 5 -0.36 10.93 5.71
N LEU A 6 -0.63 9.71 5.26
CA LEU A 6 -0.29 8.48 5.97
C LEU A 6 1.06 7.96 5.48
N GLY A 7 2.05 7.89 6.39
CA GLY A 7 3.44 7.57 6.07
C GLY A 7 4.30 8.82 6.00
N GLY A 8 5.42 8.80 6.73
CA GLY A 8 6.36 9.90 6.89
C GLY A 8 7.71 9.63 6.24
N GLY A 9 7.80 8.65 5.34
CA GLY A 9 9.01 8.24 4.64
C GLY A 9 9.59 9.29 3.70
N GLN A 10 10.56 8.88 2.88
CA GLN A 10 11.27 9.77 1.94
C GLN A 10 10.34 10.38 0.88
N LEU A 11 9.32 9.66 0.41
CA LEU A 11 8.39 10.21 -0.58
C LEU A 11 7.50 11.28 0.06
N GLY A 12 7.10 11.08 1.31
CA GLY A 12 6.38 12.07 2.10
C GLY A 12 7.24 13.31 2.36
N LYS A 13 8.54 13.13 2.61
CA LYS A 13 9.50 14.22 2.78
C LYS A 13 9.55 15.09 1.52
N MET A 14 9.71 14.45 0.36
CA MET A 14 9.72 15.13 -0.93
C MET A 14 8.38 15.84 -1.20
N PHE A 15 7.26 15.18 -0.86
CA PHE A 15 5.93 15.79 -0.96
C PHE A 15 5.82 17.05 -0.10
N LEU A 16 6.27 17.02 1.16
CA LEU A 16 6.24 18.19 2.04
C LEU A 16 7.09 19.36 1.52
N GLN A 17 8.23 19.07 0.90
CA GLN A 17 9.09 20.11 0.32
C GLN A 17 8.38 20.86 -0.81
N GLU A 18 7.69 20.14 -1.69
CA GLU A 18 6.89 20.75 -2.77
C GLU A 18 5.60 21.40 -2.24
N ALA A 19 4.98 20.81 -1.22
CA ALA A 19 3.76 21.34 -0.61
C ALA A 19 3.99 22.64 0.16
N ALA A 20 5.24 22.95 0.56
CA ALA A 20 5.60 24.15 1.29
C ALA A 20 5.31 25.45 0.51
N ASP A 21 5.27 25.38 -0.82
CA ASP A 21 4.93 26.50 -1.69
C ASP A 21 3.43 26.82 -1.72
N TYR A 22 2.59 25.97 -1.13
CA TYR A 22 1.15 26.14 -1.07
C TYR A 22 0.70 26.55 0.34
N PRO A 23 -0.27 27.48 0.47
CA PRO A 23 -0.78 27.94 1.77
C PRO A 23 -1.76 26.93 2.38
N MET A 24 -1.33 25.68 2.54
CA MET A 24 -2.13 24.58 3.04
C MET A 24 -1.37 23.78 4.11
N PRO A 25 -1.92 23.60 5.32
CA PRO A 25 -1.31 22.72 6.32
C PRO A 25 -1.33 21.25 5.88
N VAL A 26 -0.18 20.59 5.97
CA VAL A 26 -0.02 19.14 5.76
C VAL A 26 0.36 18.48 7.08
N ALA A 27 -0.54 17.64 7.59
CA ALA A 27 -0.30 16.77 8.74
C ALA A 27 0.22 15.41 8.27
N VAL A 28 1.12 14.81 9.03
CA VAL A 28 1.72 13.49 8.71
C VAL A 28 1.55 12.54 9.89
N LEU A 29 1.14 11.31 9.61
CA LEU A 29 1.06 10.20 10.59
C LEU A 29 2.11 9.15 10.25
N ASP A 30 2.98 8.83 11.20
CA ASP A 30 3.97 7.75 11.04
C ASP A 30 4.29 7.09 12.40
N PRO A 31 4.53 5.76 12.47
CA PRO A 31 4.90 5.09 13.71
C PRO A 31 6.30 5.46 14.21
N ASP A 32 7.24 5.83 13.33
CA ASP A 32 8.59 6.24 13.71
C ASP A 32 8.62 7.74 14.05
N PRO A 33 8.90 8.14 15.31
CA PRO A 33 8.98 9.54 15.68
C PRO A 33 10.15 10.28 15.01
N ARG A 34 11.07 9.55 14.37
CA ARG A 34 12.20 10.09 13.60
C ARG A 34 12.02 9.89 12.09
N ALA A 35 10.79 9.60 11.64
CA ALA A 35 10.48 9.50 10.22
C ALA A 35 10.97 10.75 9.46
N PRO A 36 11.43 10.62 8.20
CA PRO A 36 11.96 11.73 7.41
C PRO A 36 11.10 13.01 7.40
N CYS A 37 9.78 12.89 7.47
CA CYS A 37 8.85 14.03 7.54
C CYS A 37 8.82 14.77 8.88
N ALA A 38 9.19 14.12 10.00
CA ALA A 38 8.98 14.63 11.35
C ALA A 38 9.65 15.99 11.61
N ALA A 39 10.79 16.25 10.95
CA ALA A 39 11.51 17.52 11.07
C ALA A 39 11.01 18.62 10.11
N LEU A 40 10.12 18.31 9.16
CA LEU A 40 9.66 19.24 8.11
C LEU A 40 8.25 19.79 8.33
N THR A 41 7.49 19.25 9.28
CA THR A 41 6.15 19.74 9.60
C THR A 41 5.93 19.82 11.10
N GLY A 42 5.33 20.91 11.56
CA GLY A 42 4.86 21.03 12.95
C GLY A 42 3.58 20.23 13.23
N LEU A 43 3.02 19.56 12.22
CA LEU A 43 1.79 18.78 12.31
C LEU A 43 2.04 17.27 12.18
N PHE A 44 3.22 16.82 12.61
CA PHE A 44 3.56 15.40 12.71
C PHE A 44 2.87 14.76 13.94
N LYS A 45 2.29 13.58 13.76
CA LYS A 45 1.75 12.76 14.83
C LYS A 45 2.37 11.37 14.76
N GLN A 46 2.88 10.88 15.90
CA GLN A 46 3.30 9.49 16.00
C GLN A 46 2.07 8.59 16.12
N GLY A 47 1.98 7.56 15.27
CA GLY A 47 0.92 6.55 15.35
C GLY A 47 0.95 5.55 14.20
N ASP A 48 0.32 4.39 14.40
CA ASP A 48 0.30 3.33 13.40
C ASP A 48 -0.77 3.61 12.34
N TYR A 49 -0.36 3.88 11.10
CA TYR A 49 -1.26 4.06 9.96
C TYR A 49 -1.93 2.77 9.48
N ARG A 50 -1.60 1.61 10.06
CA ARG A 50 -2.30 0.33 9.86
C ARG A 50 -3.44 0.13 10.85
N ASP A 51 -3.43 0.87 11.96
CA ASP A 51 -4.52 0.85 12.93
C ASP A 51 -5.68 1.75 12.46
N LYS A 52 -6.86 1.16 12.36
CA LYS A 52 -8.03 1.84 11.80
C LYS A 52 -8.40 3.07 12.63
N GLN A 53 -8.47 2.93 13.95
CA GLN A 53 -8.91 4.02 14.82
C GLN A 53 -7.92 5.17 14.83
N THR A 54 -6.62 4.86 14.85
CA THR A 54 -5.54 5.84 14.79
C THR A 54 -5.65 6.69 13.52
N VAL A 55 -5.91 6.07 12.36
CA VAL A 55 -6.08 6.79 11.09
C VAL A 55 -7.34 7.67 11.12
N LEU A 56 -8.48 7.14 11.60
CA LEU A 56 -9.72 7.90 11.71
C LEU A 56 -9.56 9.13 12.60
N ASP A 57 -8.97 8.96 13.79
CA ASP A 57 -8.77 10.05 14.75
C ASP A 57 -7.79 11.10 14.23
N PHE A 58 -6.78 10.67 13.47
CA PHE A 58 -5.81 11.57 12.86
C PHE A 58 -6.41 12.39 11.71
N ALA A 59 -7.21 11.76 10.85
CA ALA A 59 -7.73 12.35 9.62
C ALA A 59 -9.11 13.04 9.76
N LYS A 60 -9.77 12.95 10.93
CA LYS A 60 -11.13 13.49 11.16
C LYS A 60 -11.31 14.96 10.72
N ASP A 61 -10.31 15.80 10.94
CA ASP A 61 -10.35 17.24 10.65
C ASP A 61 -9.68 17.59 9.30
N ALA A 62 -9.23 16.60 8.53
CA ALA A 62 -8.66 16.81 7.21
C ALA A 62 -9.76 17.00 6.16
N ASP A 63 -9.47 17.76 5.11
CA ASP A 63 -10.33 17.89 3.93
C ASP A 63 -9.98 16.83 2.87
N ALA A 64 -8.70 16.46 2.80
CA ALA A 64 -8.20 15.40 1.94
C ALA A 64 -7.19 14.51 2.68
N VAL A 65 -7.11 13.26 2.24
CA VAL A 65 -6.21 12.23 2.79
C VAL A 65 -5.41 11.62 1.65
N GLY A 66 -4.09 11.65 1.79
CA GLY A 66 -3.13 11.01 0.91
C GLY A 66 -2.37 9.90 1.62
N ILE A 67 -1.70 9.05 0.84
CA ILE A 67 -0.82 8.01 1.36
C ILE A 67 0.57 8.12 0.73
N GLU A 68 1.59 7.80 1.52
CA GLU A 68 2.99 7.70 1.10
C GLU A 68 3.41 6.25 0.91
N ILE A 69 2.79 5.35 1.65
CA ILE A 69 3.08 3.91 1.68
C ILE A 69 1.82 3.11 1.38
N GLU A 70 1.95 2.01 0.64
CA GLU A 70 0.81 1.17 0.28
C GLU A 70 0.25 0.37 1.46
N HIS A 71 1.05 0.10 2.50
CA HIS A 71 0.67 -0.73 3.65
C HIS A 71 -0.05 0.06 4.75
N VAL A 72 -1.21 0.62 4.41
CA VAL A 72 -2.10 1.38 5.32
C VAL A 72 -3.43 0.67 5.55
N SER A 73 -4.18 1.12 6.57
CA SER A 73 -5.55 0.64 6.82
C SER A 73 -6.51 1.10 5.71
N VAL A 74 -6.73 0.24 4.72
CA VAL A 74 -7.70 0.53 3.64
C VAL A 74 -9.12 0.67 4.19
N GLU A 75 -9.46 -0.07 5.25
CA GLU A 75 -10.76 0.07 5.93
C GLU A 75 -10.96 1.45 6.56
N ALA A 76 -9.90 2.08 7.09
CA ALA A 76 -9.98 3.44 7.59
C ALA A 76 -10.18 4.43 6.46
N LEU A 77 -9.48 4.24 5.34
CA LEU A 77 -9.60 5.07 4.15
C LEU A 77 -11.00 4.98 3.52
N GLU A 78 -11.59 3.79 3.46
CA GLU A 78 -12.98 3.58 3.03
C GLU A 78 -13.96 4.33 3.94
N ALA A 79 -13.82 4.20 5.27
CA ALA A 79 -14.66 4.91 6.22
C ALA A 79 -14.52 6.44 6.13
N LEU A 80 -13.33 6.96 5.82
CA LEU A 80 -13.10 8.38 5.57
C LEU A 80 -13.76 8.84 4.25
N GLU A 81 -13.67 8.03 3.19
CA GLU A 81 -14.34 8.29 1.92
C GLU A 81 -15.88 8.31 2.09
N GLU A 82 -16.45 7.35 2.83
CA GLU A 82 -17.87 7.29 3.18
C GLU A 82 -18.32 8.50 4.03
N ALA A 83 -17.45 9.00 4.90
CA ALA A 83 -17.69 10.22 5.68
C ALA A 83 -17.55 11.51 4.85
N GLY A 84 -17.37 11.41 3.53
CA GLY A 84 -17.30 12.54 2.60
C GLY A 84 -15.93 13.20 2.48
N LYS A 85 -14.87 12.57 3.00
CA LYS A 85 -13.49 13.06 2.83
C LYS A 85 -12.95 12.69 1.45
N ARG A 86 -12.11 13.55 0.89
CA ARG A 86 -11.42 13.23 -0.38
C ARG A 86 -10.21 12.34 -0.11
N VAL A 87 -10.26 11.08 -0.50
CA VAL A 87 -9.14 10.14 -0.35
C VAL A 87 -8.44 9.91 -1.69
N ILE A 88 -7.13 10.08 -1.74
CA ILE A 88 -6.33 9.95 -2.96
C ILE A 88 -5.05 9.13 -2.70
N PRO A 89 -4.79 8.06 -3.46
CA PRO A 89 -5.69 7.40 -4.41
C PRO A 89 -6.94 6.83 -3.71
N ALA A 90 -7.97 6.50 -4.51
CA ALA A 90 -9.21 5.95 -3.98
C ALA A 90 -8.96 4.61 -3.24
N PRO A 91 -9.63 4.35 -2.10
CA PRO A 91 -9.38 3.15 -1.29
C PRO A 91 -9.54 1.84 -2.07
N ARG A 92 -10.53 1.76 -2.97
CA ARG A 92 -10.74 0.61 -3.87
C ARG A 92 -9.53 0.28 -4.75
N VAL A 93 -8.76 1.30 -5.14
CA VAL A 93 -7.54 1.11 -5.94
C VAL A 93 -6.44 0.51 -5.06
N LEU A 94 -6.31 1.00 -3.82
CA LEU A 94 -5.37 0.43 -2.84
C LEU A 94 -5.68 -1.03 -2.54
N ARG A 95 -6.96 -1.36 -2.34
CA ARG A 95 -7.41 -2.74 -2.14
C ARG A 95 -6.95 -3.66 -3.28
N LEU A 96 -7.07 -3.19 -4.52
CA LEU A 96 -6.68 -3.93 -5.70
C LEU A 96 -5.16 -4.14 -5.79
N ILE A 97 -4.36 -3.08 -5.56
CA ILE A 97 -2.90 -3.15 -5.75
C ILE A 97 -2.15 -3.78 -4.56
N GLN A 98 -2.75 -3.79 -3.36
CA GLN A 98 -2.16 -4.48 -2.20
C GLN A 98 -2.10 -5.99 -2.37
N ASP A 99 -2.96 -6.57 -3.22
CA ASP A 99 -2.98 -7.99 -3.55
C ASP A 99 -2.49 -8.22 -4.99
N LYS A 100 -1.29 -8.78 -5.12
CA LYS A 100 -0.65 -9.07 -6.41
C LYS A 100 -1.51 -9.99 -7.30
N GLY A 101 -2.28 -10.90 -6.70
CA GLY A 101 -3.18 -11.79 -7.43
C GLY A 101 -4.38 -11.05 -8.00
N LEU A 102 -5.03 -10.19 -7.21
CA LEU A 102 -6.11 -9.32 -7.70
C LEU A 102 -5.60 -8.33 -8.75
N GLN A 103 -4.43 -7.72 -8.53
CA GLN A 103 -3.80 -6.84 -9.51
C GLN A 103 -3.51 -7.55 -10.84
N LYS A 104 -3.01 -8.78 -10.79
CA LYS A 104 -2.79 -9.64 -11.97
C LYS A 104 -4.09 -9.97 -12.69
N GLN A 105 -5.13 -10.32 -11.94
CA GLN A 105 -6.46 -10.60 -12.50
C GLN A 105 -7.02 -9.35 -13.20
N PHE A 106 -6.91 -8.19 -12.56
CA PHE A 106 -7.32 -6.91 -13.17
C PHE A 106 -6.60 -6.66 -14.50
N TYR A 107 -5.29 -6.92 -14.58
CA TYR A 107 -4.57 -6.80 -15.85
C TYR A 107 -5.10 -7.76 -16.92
N ALA A 108 -5.33 -9.03 -16.57
CA ALA A 108 -5.87 -10.02 -17.49
C ALA A 108 -7.27 -9.65 -18.01
N ASP A 109 -8.17 -9.24 -17.11
CA ASP A 109 -9.55 -8.88 -17.43
C ASP A 109 -9.64 -7.65 -18.36
N HIS A 110 -8.64 -6.78 -18.32
CA HIS A 110 -8.57 -5.57 -19.15
C HIS A 110 -7.62 -5.71 -20.35
N GLY A 111 -7.11 -6.91 -20.64
CA GLY A 111 -6.20 -7.14 -21.77
C GLY A 111 -4.85 -6.42 -21.64
N LEU A 112 -4.44 -6.07 -20.41
CA LEU A 112 -3.14 -5.46 -20.14
C LEU A 112 -2.06 -6.54 -20.07
N PRO A 113 -0.94 -6.39 -20.81
CA PRO A 113 0.12 -7.39 -20.81
C PRO A 113 0.66 -7.68 -19.40
N THR A 114 0.72 -8.96 -19.03
CA THR A 114 1.34 -9.40 -17.79
C THR A 114 1.88 -10.82 -17.94
N ALA A 115 2.91 -11.18 -17.17
CA ALA A 115 3.41 -12.55 -17.17
C ALA A 115 2.30 -13.54 -16.77
N PRO A 116 2.23 -14.74 -17.37
CA PRO A 116 1.32 -15.80 -16.94
C PRO A 116 1.39 -16.01 -15.44
N PHE A 117 0.25 -16.25 -14.81
CA PHE A 117 0.16 -16.39 -13.36
C PHE A 117 -0.89 -17.42 -12.99
N TYR A 118 -0.69 -18.02 -11.83
CA TYR A 118 -1.59 -18.98 -11.23
C TYR A 118 -1.81 -18.58 -9.78
N LEU A 119 -3.05 -18.64 -9.32
CA LEU A 119 -3.38 -18.41 -7.92
C LEU A 119 -3.29 -19.75 -7.19
N ALA A 120 -2.49 -19.79 -6.14
CA ALA A 120 -2.33 -20.93 -5.26
C ALA A 120 -2.58 -20.49 -3.81
N SER A 121 -3.32 -21.30 -3.06
CA SER A 121 -3.54 -21.16 -1.63
C SER A 121 -2.64 -22.09 -0.81
N GLY A 122 -1.99 -23.06 -1.45
CA GLY A 122 -0.96 -23.90 -0.85
C GLY A 122 -0.26 -24.81 -1.87
N LEU A 123 0.64 -25.67 -1.39
CA LEU A 123 1.42 -26.60 -2.23
C LEU A 123 0.54 -27.51 -3.09
N ALA A 124 -0.64 -27.91 -2.59
CA ALA A 124 -1.57 -28.77 -3.34
C ALA A 124 -2.15 -28.12 -4.61
N ASP A 125 -2.09 -26.79 -4.71
CA ASP A 125 -2.54 -26.06 -5.91
C ASP A 125 -1.41 -25.89 -6.95
N ILE A 126 -0.18 -26.29 -6.61
CA ILE A 126 0.97 -26.24 -7.52
C ILE A 126 0.97 -27.53 -8.34
N ASP A 127 0.49 -27.41 -9.57
CA ASP A 127 0.46 -28.49 -10.55
C ASP A 127 1.60 -28.30 -11.56
N PRO A 128 2.64 -29.15 -11.56
CA PRO A 128 3.77 -29.06 -12.50
C PRO A 128 3.38 -29.14 -13.98
N GLU A 129 2.25 -29.79 -14.31
CA GLU A 129 1.77 -29.86 -15.69
C GLU A 129 1.19 -28.51 -16.16
N ARG A 130 0.65 -27.73 -15.23
CA ARG A 130 0.03 -26.42 -15.50
C ARG A 130 1.00 -25.26 -15.29
N ILE A 131 1.95 -25.41 -14.37
CA ILE A 131 2.92 -24.39 -13.98
C ILE A 131 4.33 -24.90 -14.35
N PRO A 132 4.77 -24.69 -15.60
CA PRO A 132 6.07 -25.17 -16.03
C PRO A 132 7.20 -24.43 -15.28
N LEU A 133 8.27 -25.17 -14.98
CA LEU A 133 9.49 -24.62 -14.43
C LEU A 133 10.32 -23.87 -15.50
N PRO A 134 11.08 -22.82 -15.14
CA PRO A 134 11.12 -22.19 -13.81
C PRO A 134 9.97 -21.19 -13.61
N PHE A 135 9.54 -21.00 -12.37
CA PHE A 135 8.58 -19.95 -12.01
C PHE A 135 8.98 -19.19 -10.75
N VAL A 136 8.29 -18.08 -10.49
CA VAL A 136 8.53 -17.26 -9.30
C VAL A 136 7.27 -17.26 -8.44
N GLN A 137 7.36 -17.89 -7.28
CA GLN A 137 6.33 -17.85 -6.25
C GLN A 137 6.40 -16.53 -5.50
N LYS A 138 5.25 -15.89 -5.29
CA LYS A 138 5.15 -14.62 -4.53
C LYS A 138 3.98 -14.67 -3.57
N THR A 139 4.17 -14.22 -2.34
CA THR A 139 3.06 -13.91 -1.44
C THR A 139 2.20 -12.82 -2.08
N ARG A 140 0.88 -13.00 -1.99
CA ARG A 140 -0.10 -12.08 -2.59
C ARG A 140 -0.03 -10.70 -1.96
N THR A 141 0.16 -10.65 -0.64
CA THR A 141 0.21 -9.42 0.15
C THR A 141 1.50 -9.37 0.98
N GLY A 142 1.85 -8.17 1.46
CA GLY A 142 2.92 -7.95 2.44
C GLY A 142 4.38 -8.21 1.99
N GLY A 143 4.60 -8.72 0.78
CA GLY A 143 5.94 -8.95 0.25
C GLY A 143 6.54 -7.69 -0.37
N TYR A 144 7.70 -7.25 0.13
CA TYR A 144 8.47 -6.08 -0.30
C TYR A 144 9.98 -6.43 -0.37
N ASP A 145 10.76 -5.77 -1.22
CA ASP A 145 12.22 -5.98 -1.36
C ASP A 145 12.65 -7.46 -1.43
N GLY A 146 11.91 -8.28 -2.18
CA GLY A 146 12.17 -9.71 -2.34
C GLY A 146 11.66 -10.59 -1.19
N LYS A 147 11.17 -10.03 -0.07
CA LYS A 147 10.48 -10.82 0.95
C LYS A 147 9.18 -11.39 0.40
N GLY A 148 8.91 -12.64 0.77
CA GLY A 148 7.78 -13.38 0.24
C GLY A 148 7.92 -13.71 -1.24
N VAL A 149 9.15 -13.74 -1.78
CA VAL A 149 9.44 -14.19 -3.14
C VAL A 149 10.36 -15.40 -3.06
N GLN A 150 10.05 -16.44 -3.83
CA GLN A 150 10.88 -17.62 -4.01
C GLN A 150 10.97 -17.95 -5.50
N VAL A 151 12.16 -18.20 -5.99
CA VAL A 151 12.39 -18.68 -7.35
C VAL A 151 12.41 -20.21 -7.29
N ILE A 152 11.56 -20.85 -8.10
CA ILE A 152 11.45 -22.30 -8.19
C ILE A 152 12.04 -22.71 -9.54
N VAL A 153 13.17 -23.39 -9.50
CA VAL A 153 13.92 -23.84 -10.69
C VAL A 153 13.81 -25.36 -10.86
N SER A 154 13.67 -26.10 -9.77
CA SER A 154 13.42 -27.54 -9.76
C SER A 154 12.29 -27.90 -8.79
N GLU A 155 11.82 -29.15 -8.85
CA GLU A 155 10.83 -29.68 -7.88
C GLU A 155 11.36 -29.68 -6.44
N GLU A 156 12.68 -29.74 -6.24
CA GLU A 156 13.30 -29.72 -4.90
C GLU A 156 13.12 -28.38 -4.18
N ASP A 157 12.85 -27.31 -4.92
CA ASP A 157 12.57 -25.99 -4.34
C ASP A 157 11.16 -25.91 -3.73
N LEU A 158 10.27 -26.89 -3.98
CA LEU A 158 8.92 -26.95 -3.42
C LEU A 158 8.95 -27.57 -2.02
N HIS A 159 9.07 -26.74 -0.98
CA HIS A 159 9.05 -27.14 0.43
C HIS A 159 8.07 -26.31 1.27
#